data_AF-A0AA39NEP4-F1
#
_entry.id   AF-A0AA39NEP4-F1
#
_cell.length_a   1.000
_cell.length_b   1.000
_cell.length_c   1.000
_cell.angle_alpha   90.00
_cell.angle_beta   90.00
_cell.angle_gamma   90.00
#
_symmetry.space_group_name_H-M   'P 1'
#
loop_
_entity.id
_entity.type
_entity.pdbx_description
1 polymer ?
#
loop_
_entity_poly.entity_id
_entity_poly.type
_entity_poly.pdbx_seq_one_letter_code
_entity_poly.pdbx_strand_id
1 'polypeptide(L)'
;MPSIIDYSQPLSAVLKEGTKEAHQNVQHSEGADALLRGELAKEEYARFLMMLWYIYDAFERALDLYSTHPVLEPTYNPALLQRAPSLAADISHLLQVPESSWKSHRIHSELMSNTPAALTEYVTRIQDLVNSADPAPLLAHSYVRYLGDLSGGQTIRHTLAKAYALEDNKGLSFYLFKELHSSKTASLGEMKRIKDWFRGGMDAGAGANQAVKETISEEAKTVFALNNGIFASIQPAAKKSSSKDLLAPVKQGSVGEQSFPLSTVMSVVAAVCIAHFILVVGGFMGEEGYAKLMAVEDWIASLWQAKSQ
;
A
#
# COMPACT_ATOMS: atom_id res chain seq x y z
N MET A 1 -24.71 -10.29 -10.94
CA MET A 1 -25.43 -10.63 -9.69
C MET A 1 -24.46 -10.40 -8.56
N PRO A 2 -24.84 -9.74 -7.45
CA PRO A 2 -23.96 -9.63 -6.30
C PRO A 2 -23.57 -11.05 -5.85
N SER A 3 -22.28 -11.25 -5.54
CA SER A 3 -21.77 -12.52 -5.01
C SER A 3 -22.49 -12.82 -3.69
N ILE A 4 -23.21 -13.94 -3.60
CA ILE A 4 -23.83 -14.38 -2.34
C ILE A 4 -22.69 -14.90 -1.45
N ILE A 5 -22.43 -14.21 -0.35
CA ILE A 5 -21.37 -14.58 0.60
C ILE A 5 -21.82 -15.80 1.41
N ASP A 6 -21.05 -16.88 1.35
CA ASP A 6 -21.27 -18.09 2.16
C ASP A 6 -20.56 -17.96 3.53
N TYR A 7 -21.30 -17.60 4.57
CA TYR A 7 -20.79 -17.45 5.93
C TYR A 7 -20.46 -18.78 6.64
N SER A 8 -20.72 -19.93 6.02
CA SER A 8 -20.22 -21.22 6.53
C SER A 8 -18.71 -21.37 6.33
N GLN A 9 -18.13 -20.65 5.36
CA GLN A 9 -16.69 -20.65 5.08
C GLN A 9 -15.87 -20.00 6.23
N PRO A 10 -14.55 -20.26 6.29
CA PRO A 10 -13.65 -19.52 7.18
C PRO A 10 -13.75 -18.00 6.95
N LEU A 11 -13.60 -17.21 8.02
CA LEU A 11 -13.72 -15.75 7.96
C LEU A 11 -12.76 -15.13 6.94
N SER A 12 -11.55 -15.67 6.82
CA SER A 12 -10.55 -15.23 5.85
C SER A 12 -11.03 -15.36 4.39
N ALA A 13 -11.81 -16.41 4.08
CA ALA A 13 -12.42 -16.62 2.77
C ALA A 13 -13.62 -15.70 2.56
N VAL A 14 -14.48 -15.57 3.58
CA VAL A 14 -15.63 -14.64 3.60
C VAL A 14 -15.17 -13.22 3.30
N LEU A 15 -14.15 -12.72 4.01
CA LEU A 15 -13.63 -11.36 3.83
C LEU A 15 -12.98 -11.18 2.47
N LYS A 16 -12.21 -12.16 1.99
CA LYS A 16 -11.56 -12.09 0.68
C LYS A 16 -12.59 -11.93 -0.44
N GLU A 17 -13.69 -12.68 -0.40
CA GLU A 17 -14.74 -12.59 -1.41
C GLU A 17 -15.59 -11.32 -1.21
N GLY A 18 -16.03 -11.05 0.02
CA GLY A 18 -16.92 -9.93 0.34
C GLY A 18 -16.31 -8.55 0.14
N THR A 19 -14.98 -8.45 0.09
CA THR A 19 -14.25 -7.18 -0.11
C THR A 19 -13.61 -7.05 -1.49
N LYS A 20 -13.81 -8.01 -2.39
CA LYS A 20 -13.18 -8.05 -3.71
C LYS A 20 -13.48 -6.82 -4.56
N GLU A 21 -14.75 -6.41 -4.64
CA GLU A 21 -15.16 -5.22 -5.40
C GLU A 21 -14.62 -3.94 -4.74
N ALA A 22 -14.70 -3.84 -3.41
CA ALA A 22 -14.19 -2.70 -2.68
C ALA A 22 -12.67 -2.51 -2.87
N HIS A 23 -11.91 -3.61 -2.88
CA HIS A 23 -10.48 -3.61 -3.15
C HIS A 23 -10.15 -3.13 -4.58
N GLN A 24 -10.97 -3.46 -5.58
CA GLN A 24 -10.79 -2.96 -6.95
C GLN A 24 -11.02 -1.44 -7.02
N ASN A 25 -12.02 -0.93 -6.31
CA ASN A 25 -12.37 0.49 -6.33
C ASN A 25 -11.32 1.40 -5.65
N VAL A 26 -10.62 0.90 -4.62
CA VAL A 26 -9.53 1.65 -3.94
C VAL A 26 -8.43 2.06 -4.93
N GLN A 27 -8.15 1.22 -5.93
CA GLN A 27 -7.06 1.39 -6.88
C GLN A 27 -7.33 2.49 -7.94
N HIS A 28 -8.42 3.25 -7.81
CA HIS A 28 -8.85 4.22 -8.83
C HIS A 28 -9.05 5.65 -8.32
N SER A 29 -8.63 5.97 -7.09
CA SER A 29 -8.64 7.36 -6.61
C SER A 29 -7.39 8.12 -7.07
N GLU A 30 -7.55 9.38 -7.48
CA GLU A 30 -6.42 10.22 -7.95
C GLU A 30 -5.31 10.35 -6.90
N GLY A 31 -5.68 10.40 -5.61
CA GLY A 31 -4.73 10.47 -4.49
C GLY A 31 -3.92 9.19 -4.30
N ALA A 32 -4.57 8.02 -4.33
CA ALA A 32 -3.87 6.73 -4.25
C ALA A 32 -2.92 6.54 -5.44
N ASP A 33 -3.37 6.92 -6.63
CA ASP A 33 -2.58 6.91 -7.86
C ASP A 33 -1.33 7.79 -7.75
N ALA A 34 -1.50 9.04 -7.30
CA ALA A 34 -0.39 9.97 -7.10
C ALA A 34 0.60 9.47 -6.04
N LEU A 35 0.12 8.84 -4.96
CA LEU A 35 0.97 8.18 -3.96
C LEU A 35 1.77 7.03 -4.59
N LEU A 36 1.10 6.14 -5.34
CA LEU A 36 1.72 4.97 -5.97
C LEU A 36 2.73 5.32 -7.05
N ARG A 37 2.61 6.50 -7.67
CA ARG A 37 3.58 7.06 -8.61
C ARG A 37 4.66 7.92 -7.96
N GLY A 38 4.54 8.21 -6.65
CA GLY A 38 5.49 9.07 -5.92
C GLY A 38 5.39 10.54 -6.33
N GLU A 39 4.23 10.99 -6.77
CA GLU A 39 3.98 12.33 -7.32
C GLU A 39 3.49 13.33 -6.25
N LEU A 40 3.24 12.87 -5.02
CA LEU A 40 2.86 13.76 -3.91
C LEU A 40 4.06 14.60 -3.47
N ALA A 41 3.81 15.85 -3.07
CA ALA A 41 4.80 16.64 -2.36
C ALA A 41 5.16 15.95 -1.03
N LYS A 42 6.40 16.08 -0.57
CA LYS A 42 6.85 15.48 0.70
C LYS A 42 6.01 15.93 1.90
N GLU A 43 5.58 17.19 1.91
CA GLU A 43 4.67 17.73 2.94
C GLU A 43 3.30 17.05 2.92
N GLU A 44 2.76 16.77 1.73
CA GLU A 44 1.49 16.06 1.57
C GLU A 44 1.62 14.59 1.98
N TYR A 45 2.75 13.95 1.68
CA TYR A 45 3.03 12.61 2.18
C TYR A 45 3.08 12.58 3.71
N ALA A 46 3.74 13.56 4.35
CA ALA A 46 3.74 13.69 5.80
C ALA A 46 2.32 13.91 6.36
N ARG A 47 1.50 14.76 5.72
CA ARG A 47 0.08 14.97 6.06
C ARG A 47 -0.71 13.67 5.96
N PHE A 48 -0.52 12.88 4.91
CA PHE A 48 -1.13 11.56 4.75
C PHE A 48 -0.71 10.60 5.89
N LEU A 49 0.57 10.54 6.24
CA LEU A 49 1.04 9.72 7.36
C LEU A 49 0.43 10.17 8.70
N MET A 50 0.18 11.46 8.92
CA MET A 50 -0.53 11.94 10.12
C MET A 50 -1.97 11.41 10.18
N MET A 51 -2.70 11.42 9.05
CA MET A 51 -4.05 10.84 9.00
C MET A 51 -4.02 9.35 9.30
N LEU A 52 -3.05 8.61 8.74
CA LEU A 52 -2.84 7.21 9.10
C LEU A 52 -2.52 7.07 10.60
N TRP A 53 -1.63 7.88 11.15
CA TRP A 53 -1.25 7.81 12.57
C TRP A 53 -2.49 7.87 13.47
N TYR A 54 -3.43 8.78 13.22
CA TYR A 54 -4.67 8.87 13.99
C TYR A 54 -5.55 7.62 13.88
N ILE A 55 -5.63 7.00 12.69
CA ILE A 55 -6.40 5.79 12.47
C ILE A 55 -5.76 4.59 13.19
N TYR A 56 -4.45 4.37 12.98
CA TYR A 56 -3.72 3.27 13.63
C TYR A 56 -3.71 3.43 15.14
N ASP A 57 -3.39 4.61 15.66
CA ASP A 57 -3.41 4.87 17.10
C ASP A 57 -4.79 4.63 17.73
N ALA A 58 -5.87 4.93 17.01
CA ALA A 58 -7.23 4.66 17.48
C ALA A 58 -7.53 3.17 17.55
N PHE A 59 -7.38 2.42 16.46
CA PHE A 59 -7.75 1.00 16.47
C PHE A 59 -6.73 0.14 17.24
N GLU A 60 -5.45 0.51 17.28
CA GLU A 60 -4.43 -0.22 18.03
C GLU A 60 -4.66 -0.14 19.54
N ARG A 61 -5.03 1.04 20.06
CA ARG A 61 -5.45 1.17 21.46
C ARG A 61 -6.74 0.39 21.75
N ALA A 62 -7.65 0.31 20.78
CA ALA A 62 -8.85 -0.50 20.89
C ALA A 62 -8.52 -2.01 20.93
N LEU A 63 -7.59 -2.47 20.10
CA LEU A 63 -7.11 -3.85 20.13
C LEU A 63 -6.39 -4.19 21.45
N ASP A 64 -5.60 -3.26 21.99
CA ASP A 64 -4.96 -3.44 23.31
C ASP A 64 -6.02 -3.59 24.41
N LEU A 65 -7.06 -2.73 24.40
CA LEU A 65 -8.18 -2.74 25.36
C LEU A 65 -8.96 -4.07 25.32
N TYR A 66 -9.17 -4.62 24.13
CA TYR A 66 -9.92 -5.87 23.92
C TYR A 66 -9.02 -7.06 23.56
N SER A 67 -7.77 -7.04 24.00
CA SER A 67 -6.75 -8.04 23.65
C SER A 67 -7.10 -9.47 24.09
N THR A 68 -7.98 -9.63 25.07
CA THR A 68 -8.47 -10.94 25.54
C THR A 68 -9.85 -11.31 24.98
N HIS A 69 -10.43 -10.49 24.10
CA HIS A 69 -11.71 -10.81 23.48
C HIS A 69 -11.55 -12.02 22.55
N PRO A 70 -12.38 -13.08 22.63
CA PRO A 70 -12.15 -14.33 21.92
C PRO A 70 -11.99 -14.21 20.40
N VAL A 71 -12.67 -13.23 19.80
CA VAL A 71 -12.57 -12.95 18.35
C VAL A 71 -11.28 -12.21 17.97
N LEU A 72 -10.72 -11.41 18.87
CA LEU A 72 -9.59 -10.50 18.58
C LEU A 72 -8.25 -11.09 19.04
N GLU A 73 -8.24 -11.78 20.18
CA GLU A 73 -7.04 -12.36 20.83
C GLU A 73 -6.16 -13.17 19.88
N PRO A 74 -6.69 -14.05 19.00
CA PRO A 74 -5.83 -14.88 18.15
C PRO A 74 -5.01 -14.10 17.11
N THR A 75 -5.37 -12.84 16.86
CA THR A 75 -4.65 -11.94 15.94
C THR A 75 -3.86 -10.85 16.67
N TYR A 76 -3.92 -10.81 18.00
CA TYR A 76 -3.28 -9.77 18.80
C TYR A 76 -1.78 -10.04 18.96
N ASN A 77 -0.96 -9.28 18.23
CA ASN A 77 0.49 -9.29 18.36
C ASN A 77 1.06 -7.88 18.10
N PRO A 78 1.06 -7.00 19.12
CA PRO A 78 1.45 -5.61 18.93
C PRO A 78 2.91 -5.45 18.52
N ALA A 79 3.81 -6.29 19.04
CA ALA A 79 5.23 -6.26 18.70
C ALA A 79 5.50 -6.52 17.21
N LEU A 80 4.61 -7.26 16.55
CA LEU A 80 4.66 -7.56 15.13
C LEU A 80 3.92 -6.54 14.27
N LEU A 81 2.71 -6.17 14.69
CA LEU A 81 1.74 -5.49 13.83
C LEU A 81 1.62 -3.98 14.08
N GLN A 82 1.84 -3.48 15.30
CA GLN A 82 1.57 -2.07 15.61
C GLN A 82 2.37 -1.13 14.71
N ARG A 83 1.70 -0.12 14.16
CA ARG A 83 2.25 0.84 13.19
C ARG A 83 2.31 2.25 13.73
N ALA A 84 1.49 2.64 14.71
CA ALA A 84 1.45 4.01 15.22
C ALA A 84 2.84 4.55 15.66
N PRO A 85 3.71 3.77 16.35
CA PRO A 85 5.05 4.24 16.67
C PRO A 85 5.93 4.46 15.43
N SER A 86 5.84 3.59 14.42
CA SER A 86 6.60 3.73 13.16
C SER A 86 6.13 4.94 12.37
N LEU A 87 4.81 5.19 12.34
CA LEU A 87 4.24 6.38 11.73
C LEU A 87 4.71 7.66 12.41
N ALA A 88 4.75 7.71 13.75
CA ALA A 88 5.27 8.87 14.48
C ALA A 88 6.74 9.15 14.16
N ALA A 89 7.57 8.11 14.14
CA ALA A 89 8.99 8.21 13.79
C ALA A 89 9.18 8.68 12.33
N ASP A 90 8.38 8.16 11.40
CA ASP A 90 8.42 8.56 9.98
C ASP A 90 8.00 10.02 9.80
N ILE A 91 6.91 10.46 10.44
CA ILE A 91 6.44 11.86 10.42
C ILE A 91 7.53 12.78 10.98
N SER A 92 8.10 12.43 12.14
CA SER A 92 9.21 13.16 12.76
C SER A 92 10.39 13.33 11.80
N HIS A 93 10.78 12.24 11.13
CA HIS A 93 11.86 12.28 10.14
C HIS A 93 11.51 13.14 8.92
N LEU A 94 10.30 13.01 8.36
CA LEU A 94 9.90 13.79 7.18
C LEU A 94 9.88 15.30 7.46
N LEU A 95 9.47 15.68 8.67
CA LEU A 95 9.40 17.07 9.13
C LEU A 95 10.72 17.61 9.70
N GLN A 96 11.70 16.74 9.96
CA GLN A 96 12.98 17.11 10.60
C GLN A 96 12.79 17.77 11.98
N VAL A 97 11.87 17.23 12.78
CA VAL A 97 11.59 17.68 14.16
C VAL A 97 11.63 16.49 15.12
N PRO A 98 11.95 16.68 16.42
CA PRO A 98 11.84 15.61 17.41
C PRO A 98 10.43 15.00 17.44
N GLU A 99 10.35 13.67 17.65
CA GLU A 99 9.07 12.94 17.69
C GLU A 99 8.10 13.50 18.74
N SER A 100 8.61 14.01 19.86
CA SER A 100 7.79 14.67 20.89
C SER A 100 7.12 15.97 20.43
N SER A 101 7.48 16.51 19.27
CA SER A 101 7.09 17.85 18.82
C SER A 101 6.40 17.88 17.45
N TRP A 102 6.27 16.74 16.75
CA TRP A 102 5.66 16.74 15.42
C TRP A 102 4.19 17.23 15.42
N LYS A 103 3.47 17.03 16.52
CA LYS A 103 2.10 17.56 16.73
C LYS A 103 2.03 19.08 16.94
N SER A 104 3.18 19.74 17.10
CA SER A 104 3.26 21.21 17.15
C SER A 104 3.69 21.82 15.82
N HIS A 105 3.98 20.99 14.81
CA HIS A 105 4.40 21.45 13.50
C HIS A 105 3.23 22.11 12.75
N ARG A 106 3.53 23.12 11.92
CA ARG A 106 2.55 23.86 11.11
C ARG A 106 1.62 22.95 10.31
N ILE A 107 2.17 21.96 9.61
CA ILE A 107 1.40 21.01 8.78
C ILE A 107 0.36 20.22 9.62
N HIS A 108 0.75 19.80 10.83
CA HIS A 108 -0.19 19.13 11.73
C HIS A 108 -1.27 20.09 12.23
N SER A 109 -0.88 21.32 12.62
CA SER A 109 -1.83 22.35 13.03
C SER A 109 -2.85 22.65 11.92
N GLU A 110 -2.41 22.75 10.66
CA GLU A 110 -3.29 22.93 9.49
C GLU A 110 -4.21 21.73 9.26
N LEU A 111 -3.71 20.50 9.43
CA LEU A 111 -4.53 19.30 9.39
C LEU A 111 -5.62 19.34 10.45
N MET A 112 -5.29 19.73 11.69
CA MET A 112 -6.27 19.75 12.78
C MET A 112 -7.27 20.91 12.65
N SER A 113 -6.83 22.10 12.22
CA SER A 113 -7.72 23.24 12.00
C SER A 113 -8.75 22.97 10.88
N ASN A 114 -8.37 22.20 9.87
CA ASN A 114 -9.23 21.80 8.76
C ASN A 114 -9.21 20.28 8.60
N THR A 115 -9.71 19.58 9.63
CA THR A 115 -9.72 18.11 9.67
C THR A 115 -10.62 17.56 8.55
N PRO A 116 -10.10 16.69 7.65
CA PRO A 116 -10.93 16.05 6.63
C PRO A 116 -12.07 15.25 7.25
N ALA A 117 -13.29 15.38 6.70
CA ALA A 117 -14.47 14.65 7.20
C ALA A 117 -14.23 13.14 7.28
N ALA A 118 -13.59 12.57 6.26
CA ALA A 118 -13.24 11.15 6.23
C ALA A 118 -12.35 10.70 7.39
N LEU A 119 -11.43 11.55 7.87
CA LEU A 119 -10.60 11.22 9.03
C LEU A 119 -11.45 11.20 10.31
N THR A 120 -12.30 12.20 10.49
CA THR A 120 -13.23 12.27 11.62
C THR A 120 -14.16 11.06 11.62
N GLU A 121 -14.79 10.75 10.50
CA GLU A 121 -15.69 9.60 10.34
C GLU A 121 -15.00 8.27 10.67
N TYR A 122 -13.76 8.08 10.21
CA TYR A 122 -13.02 6.85 10.48
C TYR A 122 -12.72 6.71 11.98
N VAL A 123 -12.14 7.73 12.60
CA VAL A 123 -11.81 7.69 14.03
C VAL A 123 -13.08 7.57 14.89
N THR A 124 -14.17 8.25 14.53
CA THR A 124 -15.47 8.12 15.18
C THR A 124 -16.00 6.69 15.07
N ARG A 125 -15.94 6.05 13.89
CA ARG A 125 -16.40 4.66 13.73
C ARG A 125 -15.64 3.71 14.65
N ILE A 126 -14.34 3.87 14.80
CA ILE A 126 -13.53 3.07 15.73
C ILE A 126 -14.01 3.30 17.17
N GLN A 127 -14.25 4.56 17.55
CA GLN A 127 -14.73 4.90 18.88
C GLN A 127 -16.14 4.36 19.18
N ASP A 128 -17.02 4.33 18.18
CA ASP A 128 -18.35 3.74 18.29
C ASP A 128 -18.28 2.23 18.56
N LEU A 129 -17.35 1.52 17.90
CA LEU A 129 -17.12 0.10 18.14
C LEU A 129 -16.57 -0.17 19.54
N VAL A 130 -15.64 0.66 20.02
CA VAL A 130 -15.13 0.60 21.40
C VAL A 130 -16.26 0.80 22.42
N ASN A 131 -17.23 1.65 22.12
CA ASN A 131 -18.36 1.91 23.01
C ASN A 131 -19.56 0.95 22.80
N SER A 132 -19.44 -0.01 21.88
CA SER A 132 -20.52 -0.94 21.54
C SER A 132 -20.56 -2.15 22.49
N ALA A 133 -21.65 -2.91 22.43
CA ALA A 133 -21.81 -4.12 23.25
C ALA A 133 -20.88 -5.28 22.82
N ASP A 134 -20.47 -5.32 21.54
CA ASP A 134 -19.59 -6.35 20.99
C ASP A 134 -18.49 -5.70 20.12
N PRO A 135 -17.22 -5.71 20.57
CA PRO A 135 -16.11 -5.12 19.85
C PRO A 135 -15.55 -6.01 18.72
N ALA A 136 -16.11 -7.21 18.47
CA ALA A 136 -15.66 -8.11 17.40
C ALA A 136 -15.42 -7.43 16.03
N PRO A 137 -16.22 -6.45 15.57
CA PRO A 137 -16.00 -5.77 14.30
C PRO A 137 -14.67 -5.00 14.20
N LEU A 138 -13.96 -4.73 15.31
CA LEU A 138 -12.60 -4.19 15.28
C LEU A 138 -11.63 -5.08 14.47
N LEU A 139 -11.90 -6.39 14.36
CA LEU A 139 -11.11 -7.30 13.53
C LEU A 139 -11.11 -6.89 12.05
N ALA A 140 -12.18 -6.25 11.57
CA ALA A 140 -12.26 -5.80 10.19
C ALA A 140 -11.26 -4.66 9.93
N HIS A 141 -11.04 -3.78 10.90
CA HIS A 141 -10.09 -2.68 10.81
C HIS A 141 -8.65 -3.19 10.72
N SER A 142 -8.28 -4.13 11.58
CA SER A 142 -6.95 -4.77 11.55
C SER A 142 -6.76 -5.61 10.28
N TYR A 143 -7.77 -6.33 9.81
CA TYR A 143 -7.74 -7.06 8.55
C TYR A 143 -7.43 -6.16 7.35
N VAL A 144 -8.23 -5.10 7.13
CA VAL A 144 -8.09 -4.25 5.96
C VAL A 144 -6.75 -3.51 5.98
N ARG A 145 -6.34 -2.99 7.14
CA ARG A 145 -5.10 -2.22 7.28
C ARG A 145 -3.87 -3.12 7.21
N TYR A 146 -3.71 -4.07 8.13
CA TYR A 146 -2.48 -4.86 8.22
C TYR A 146 -2.25 -5.77 7.01
N LEU A 147 -3.27 -6.46 6.49
CA LEU A 147 -3.07 -7.30 5.30
C LEU A 147 -2.85 -6.47 4.04
N GLY A 148 -3.41 -5.26 3.98
CA GLY A 148 -3.12 -4.28 2.94
C GLY A 148 -1.64 -3.87 2.95
N ASP A 149 -1.13 -3.49 4.12
CA ASP A 149 0.28 -3.10 4.31
C ASP A 149 1.25 -4.24 3.97
N LEU A 150 0.93 -5.47 4.37
CA LEU A 150 1.70 -6.69 4.09
C LEU A 150 1.64 -7.15 2.63
N SER A 151 0.78 -6.55 1.80
CA SER A 151 0.59 -6.94 0.39
C SER A 151 1.11 -5.89 -0.59
N GLY A 152 0.78 -4.62 -0.37
CA GLY A 152 1.20 -3.51 -1.25
C GLY A 152 2.35 -2.66 -0.71
N GLY A 153 2.65 -2.75 0.60
CA GLY A 153 3.55 -1.81 1.28
C GLY A 153 4.98 -1.80 0.75
N GLN A 154 5.50 -2.92 0.25
CA GLN A 154 6.88 -2.96 -0.28
C GLN A 154 7.02 -2.21 -1.61
N THR A 155 6.02 -2.28 -2.48
CA THR A 155 6.00 -1.51 -3.73
C THR A 155 5.93 -0.02 -3.43
N ILE A 156 5.02 0.39 -2.53
CA ILE A 156 4.87 1.78 -2.09
C ILE A 156 6.20 2.28 -1.49
N ARG A 157 6.79 1.50 -0.58
CA ARG A 157 8.08 1.83 0.04
C ARG A 157 9.17 2.11 -1.00
N HIS A 158 9.31 1.26 -2.02
CA HIS A 158 10.33 1.46 -3.05
C HIS A 158 10.09 2.75 -3.87
N THR A 159 8.83 3.00 -4.27
CA THR A 159 8.46 4.24 -4.96
C THR A 159 8.81 5.48 -4.13
N LEU A 160 8.39 5.50 -2.86
CA LEU A 160 8.56 6.67 -1.99
C LEU A 160 10.03 6.89 -1.60
N ALA A 161 10.81 5.82 -1.40
CA ALA A 161 12.25 5.93 -1.18
C ALA A 161 12.94 6.69 -2.30
N LYS A 162 12.60 6.35 -3.55
CA LYS A 162 13.13 7.02 -4.73
C LYS A 162 12.59 8.45 -4.88
N ALA A 163 11.28 8.64 -4.73
CA ALA A 163 10.62 9.93 -4.93
C ALA A 163 11.12 11.02 -3.96
N TYR A 164 11.45 10.63 -2.72
CA TYR A 164 11.83 11.55 -1.65
C TYR A 164 13.28 11.44 -1.20
N ALA A 165 14.10 10.67 -1.93
CA ALA A 165 15.50 10.40 -1.60
C ALA A 165 15.68 9.97 -0.13
N LEU A 166 14.85 9.01 0.32
CA LEU A 166 14.90 8.50 1.69
C LEU A 166 15.90 7.36 1.79
N GLU A 167 16.79 7.47 2.76
CA GLU A 167 17.86 6.51 3.03
C GLU A 167 17.61 5.77 4.35
N ASP A 168 18.24 4.60 4.51
CA ASP A 168 18.17 3.77 5.73
C ASP A 168 16.74 3.45 6.24
N ASN A 169 15.74 3.54 5.36
CA ASN A 169 14.31 3.42 5.67
C ASN A 169 13.76 4.47 6.65
N LYS A 170 14.47 5.56 6.90
CA LYS A 170 13.95 6.66 7.70
C LYS A 170 12.83 7.37 6.92
N GLY A 171 11.66 7.53 7.53
CA GLY A 171 10.45 8.00 6.82
C GLY A 171 9.70 6.90 6.08
N LEU A 172 10.10 5.63 6.23
CA LEU A 172 9.49 4.45 5.60
C LEU A 172 9.35 3.26 6.56
N SER A 173 9.58 3.47 7.86
CA SER A 173 9.52 2.42 8.88
C SER A 173 8.13 1.81 9.03
N PHE A 174 7.08 2.57 8.72
CA PHE A 174 5.69 2.10 8.62
C PHE A 174 5.55 0.82 7.77
N TYR A 175 6.28 0.76 6.64
CA TYR A 175 6.23 -0.38 5.72
C TYR A 175 7.14 -1.54 6.11
N LEU A 176 7.88 -1.44 7.22
CA LEU A 176 8.80 -2.48 7.68
C LEU A 176 8.16 -3.32 8.78
N PHE A 177 7.98 -4.61 8.49
CA PHE A 177 7.55 -5.59 9.49
C PHE A 177 8.74 -6.37 10.01
N LYS A 178 8.62 -6.87 11.24
CA LYS A 178 9.55 -7.83 11.83
C LYS A 178 9.14 -9.25 11.48
N GLU A 179 10.05 -10.21 11.63
CA GLU A 179 9.71 -11.64 11.53
C GLU A 179 8.75 -12.06 12.65
N LEU A 180 7.94 -13.11 12.42
CA LEU A 180 6.90 -13.54 13.36
C LEU A 180 7.49 -13.97 14.72
N HIS A 181 8.71 -14.50 14.70
CA HIS A 181 9.40 -15.05 15.87
C HIS A 181 10.79 -14.42 16.11
N SER A 182 11.06 -13.23 15.55
CA SER A 182 12.35 -12.56 15.76
C SER A 182 12.24 -11.04 15.57
N SER A 183 13.25 -10.29 16.03
CA SER A 183 13.32 -8.84 15.84
C SER A 183 13.87 -8.41 14.48
N LYS A 184 14.27 -9.36 13.62
CA LYS A 184 14.81 -9.07 12.28
C LYS A 184 13.73 -8.53 11.36
N THR A 185 14.12 -7.78 10.34
CA THR A 185 13.20 -7.32 9.30
C THR A 185 12.71 -8.50 8.47
N ALA A 186 11.39 -8.58 8.26
CA ALA A 186 10.75 -9.64 7.50
C ALA A 186 11.14 -9.61 6.01
N SER A 187 11.49 -10.79 5.49
CA SER A 187 11.61 -11.04 4.04
C SER A 187 10.23 -11.18 3.39
N LEU A 188 10.15 -11.22 2.05
CA LEU A 188 8.89 -11.48 1.34
C LEU A 188 8.25 -12.83 1.74
N GLY A 189 9.06 -13.86 1.96
CA GLY A 189 8.58 -15.15 2.44
C GLY A 189 7.99 -15.06 3.84
N GLU A 190 8.60 -14.25 4.70
CA GLU A 190 8.09 -14.01 6.06
C GLU A 190 6.81 -13.18 6.06
N MET A 191 6.69 -12.17 5.18
CA MET A 191 5.43 -11.44 4.99
C MET A 191 4.28 -12.38 4.63
N LYS A 192 4.53 -13.42 3.81
CA LYS A 192 3.52 -14.44 3.51
C LYS A 192 3.12 -15.20 4.78
N ARG A 193 4.08 -15.64 5.60
CA ARG A 193 3.82 -16.36 6.85
C ARG A 193 3.03 -15.52 7.85
N ILE A 194 3.33 -14.23 7.98
CA ILE A 194 2.58 -13.30 8.83
C ILE A 194 1.12 -13.21 8.34
N LYS A 195 0.89 -13.09 7.04
CA LYS A 195 -0.48 -13.07 6.48
C LYS A 195 -1.23 -14.38 6.73
N ASP A 196 -0.55 -15.52 6.60
CA ASP A 196 -1.17 -16.83 6.83
C ASP A 196 -1.47 -17.05 8.33
N TRP A 197 -0.58 -16.64 9.23
CA TRP A 197 -0.82 -16.61 10.67
C TRP A 197 -2.02 -15.74 11.03
N PHE A 198 -2.08 -14.51 10.51
CA PHE A 198 -3.18 -13.58 10.77
C PHE A 198 -4.52 -14.15 10.27
N ARG A 199 -4.56 -14.75 9.07
CA ARG A 199 -5.76 -15.42 8.55
C ARG A 199 -6.21 -16.58 9.44
N GLY A 200 -5.27 -17.41 9.88
CA GLY A 200 -5.55 -18.50 10.82
C GLY A 200 -6.13 -17.98 12.14
N GLY A 201 -5.58 -16.88 12.67
CA GLY A 201 -6.11 -16.21 13.85
C GLY A 201 -7.55 -15.71 13.66
N MET A 202 -7.84 -15.03 12.54
CA MET A 202 -9.21 -14.61 12.22
C MET A 202 -10.19 -15.78 12.14
N ASP A 203 -9.78 -16.87 11.48
CA ASP A 203 -10.60 -18.07 11.31
C ASP A 203 -10.86 -18.75 12.66
N ALA A 204 -9.86 -18.81 13.53
CA ALA A 204 -9.99 -19.34 14.89
C ALA A 204 -10.91 -18.46 15.77
N GLY A 205 -10.71 -17.14 15.74
CA GLY A 205 -11.47 -16.20 16.56
C GLY A 205 -12.96 -16.14 16.22
N ALA A 206 -13.31 -16.17 14.93
CA ALA A 206 -14.70 -16.20 14.49
C ALA A 206 -15.34 -17.59 14.59
N GLY A 207 -14.54 -18.65 14.44
CA GLY A 207 -14.98 -20.04 14.53
C GLY A 207 -16.13 -20.36 13.58
N ALA A 208 -17.16 -21.03 14.10
CA ALA A 208 -18.37 -21.40 13.34
C ALA A 208 -19.50 -20.35 13.41
N ASN A 209 -19.31 -19.23 14.12
CA ASN A 209 -20.37 -18.25 14.34
C ASN A 209 -20.61 -17.39 13.10
N GLN A 210 -21.69 -17.69 12.36
CA GLN A 210 -22.02 -17.01 11.10
C GLN A 210 -22.41 -15.53 11.32
N ALA A 211 -23.08 -15.20 12.41
CA ALA A 211 -23.49 -13.81 12.70
C ALA A 211 -22.27 -12.91 12.98
N VAL A 212 -21.27 -13.45 13.69
CA VAL A 212 -19.99 -12.74 13.89
C VAL A 212 -19.28 -12.53 12.55
N LYS A 213 -19.22 -13.55 11.70
CA LYS A 213 -18.59 -13.42 10.37
C LYS A 213 -19.30 -12.40 9.49
N GLU A 214 -20.63 -12.39 9.50
CA GLU A 214 -21.44 -11.41 8.78
C GLU A 214 -21.17 -9.99 9.29
N THR A 215 -21.20 -9.78 10.60
CA THR A 215 -20.96 -8.45 11.20
C THR A 215 -19.55 -7.93 10.86
N ILE A 216 -18.52 -8.77 10.92
CA ILE A 216 -17.15 -8.40 10.58
C ILE A 216 -17.00 -8.16 9.06
N SER A 217 -17.71 -8.93 8.24
CA SER A 217 -17.73 -8.76 6.78
C SER A 217 -18.36 -7.43 6.36
N GLU A 218 -19.50 -7.07 6.94
CA GLU A 218 -20.12 -5.76 6.69
C GLU A 218 -19.24 -4.62 7.21
N GLU A 219 -18.62 -4.77 8.37
CA GLU A 219 -17.68 -3.76 8.87
C GLU A 219 -16.47 -3.61 7.95
N ALA A 220 -15.95 -4.70 7.35
CA ALA A 220 -14.84 -4.62 6.41
C ALA A 220 -15.19 -3.73 5.21
N LYS A 221 -16.43 -3.81 4.69
CA LYS A 221 -16.90 -2.93 3.61
C LYS A 221 -16.92 -1.46 4.05
N THR A 222 -17.42 -1.19 5.26
CA THR A 222 -17.37 0.15 5.87
C THR A 222 -15.92 0.65 5.95
N VAL A 223 -15.00 -0.18 6.42
CA VAL A 223 -13.58 0.15 6.52
C VAL A 223 -13.00 0.48 5.15
N PHE A 224 -13.31 -0.29 4.09
CA PHE A 224 -12.87 0.05 2.73
C PHE A 224 -13.40 1.41 2.26
N ALA A 225 -14.66 1.72 2.53
CA ALA A 225 -15.25 3.02 2.19
C ALA A 225 -14.56 4.18 2.93
N LEU A 226 -14.30 4.01 4.23
CA LEU A 226 -13.55 4.99 5.04
C LEU A 226 -12.13 5.19 4.51
N ASN A 227 -11.43 4.10 4.17
CA ASN A 227 -10.09 4.17 3.56
C ASN A 227 -10.10 4.94 2.24
N ASN A 228 -11.11 4.74 1.39
CA ASN A 228 -11.27 5.51 0.16
C ASN A 228 -11.45 7.01 0.44
N GLY A 229 -12.19 7.37 1.49
CA GLY A 229 -12.32 8.75 1.95
C GLY A 229 -10.98 9.38 2.35
N ILE A 230 -10.10 8.60 2.98
CA ILE A 230 -8.74 9.05 3.32
C ILE A 230 -7.91 9.29 2.07
N PHE A 231 -7.93 8.38 1.09
CA PHE A 231 -7.22 8.58 -0.17
C PHE A 231 -7.77 9.76 -0.97
N ALA A 232 -9.08 9.98 -0.96
CA ALA A 232 -9.72 11.13 -1.58
C ALA A 232 -9.38 12.46 -0.86
N SER A 233 -8.93 12.41 0.39
CA SER A 233 -8.48 13.58 1.15
C SER A 233 -7.03 13.97 0.86
N ILE A 234 -6.29 13.14 0.11
CA ILE A 234 -4.96 13.49 -0.39
C ILE A 234 -5.11 14.58 -1.45
N GLN A 235 -4.25 15.58 -1.39
CA GLN A 235 -4.20 16.69 -2.35
C GLN A 235 -3.01 16.49 -3.28
N PRO A 236 -3.19 15.91 -4.49
CA PRO A 236 -2.11 15.81 -5.45
C PRO A 236 -1.55 17.20 -5.76
N ALA A 237 -0.25 17.28 -6.06
CA ALA A 237 0.33 18.52 -6.56
C ALA A 237 -0.51 19.01 -7.75
N ALA A 238 -0.84 20.31 -7.78
CA ALA A 238 -1.54 20.89 -8.91
C ALA A 238 -0.82 20.45 -10.19
N LYS A 239 -1.54 19.76 -11.10
CA LYS A 239 -1.01 19.44 -12.43
C LYS A 239 -0.44 20.76 -12.95
N LYS A 240 0.88 20.85 -13.13
CA LYS A 240 1.47 21.98 -13.84
C LYS A 240 0.69 22.02 -15.14
N SER A 241 -0.17 23.03 -15.31
CA SER A 241 -0.83 23.27 -16.58
C SER A 241 0.30 23.26 -17.59
N SER A 242 0.36 22.20 -18.39
CA SER A 242 1.28 22.23 -19.51
C SER A 242 0.86 23.45 -20.30
N SER A 243 1.81 24.26 -20.71
CA SER A 243 1.62 25.54 -21.39
C SER A 243 0.86 25.44 -22.72
N LYS A 244 0.20 24.31 -23.00
CA LYS A 244 -0.71 24.07 -24.13
C LYS A 244 -2.15 24.50 -23.87
N ASP A 245 -2.60 24.68 -22.63
CA ASP A 245 -4.01 25.02 -22.34
C ASP A 245 -4.33 26.53 -22.26
N LEU A 246 -3.33 27.39 -22.48
CA LEU A 246 -3.51 28.85 -22.52
C LEU A 246 -3.38 29.44 -23.93
N LEU A 247 -3.93 28.81 -24.97
CA LEU A 247 -4.08 29.47 -26.27
C LEU A 247 -5.38 29.05 -26.98
N ALA A 248 -6.39 29.92 -26.91
CA ALA A 248 -7.44 29.99 -27.93
C ALA A 248 -6.83 30.49 -29.27
N PRO A 249 -7.48 30.22 -30.43
CA PRO A 249 -6.77 30.03 -31.69
C PRO A 249 -6.39 31.36 -32.33
N VAL A 250 -5.11 31.52 -32.67
CA VAL A 250 -4.65 32.50 -33.66
C VAL A 250 -3.84 31.77 -34.73
N LYS A 251 -4.14 32.13 -35.98
CA LYS A 251 -3.75 31.47 -37.22
C LYS A 251 -2.23 31.33 -37.41
N GLN A 252 -1.88 30.15 -37.94
CA GLN A 252 -0.75 29.78 -38.82
C GLN A 252 0.59 30.53 -38.71
N GLY A 253 1.61 29.74 -38.36
CA GLY A 253 3.02 29.97 -38.69
C GLY A 253 3.82 28.69 -38.47
N SER A 254 4.36 28.12 -39.54
CA SER A 254 5.08 26.83 -39.58
C SER A 254 6.49 26.90 -39.00
N VAL A 255 6.87 25.96 -38.11
CA VAL A 255 8.27 25.51 -37.90
C VAL A 255 8.25 24.03 -37.50
N GLY A 256 9.11 23.21 -38.13
CA GLY A 256 9.02 21.75 -38.17
C GLY A 256 9.47 20.99 -36.92
N GLU A 257 8.77 19.87 -36.65
CA GLU A 257 9.16 18.83 -35.71
C GLU A 257 9.99 17.75 -36.44
N GLN A 258 11.13 17.36 -35.86
CA GLN A 258 11.84 16.15 -36.29
C GLN A 258 11.02 14.92 -35.91
N SER A 259 10.40 14.30 -36.91
CA SER A 259 9.79 12.97 -36.77
C SER A 259 10.84 11.89 -37.00
N PHE A 260 10.95 10.96 -36.05
CA PHE A 260 11.69 9.72 -36.26
C PHE A 260 10.85 8.78 -37.13
N PRO A 261 11.45 8.07 -38.10
CA PRO A 261 10.71 7.17 -38.97
C PRO A 261 10.08 6.02 -38.16
N LEU A 262 8.83 5.69 -38.49
CA LEU A 262 8.01 4.69 -37.80
C LEU A 262 8.71 3.33 -37.66
N SER A 263 9.60 3.00 -38.59
CA SER A 263 10.41 1.79 -38.57
C SER A 263 11.33 1.72 -37.35
N THR A 264 11.92 2.84 -36.91
CA THR A 264 12.81 2.89 -35.75
C THR A 264 12.03 2.65 -34.45
N VAL A 265 10.85 3.25 -34.32
CA VAL A 265 9.98 3.07 -33.15
C VAL A 265 9.48 1.62 -33.06
N MET A 266 9.07 1.04 -34.19
CA MET A 266 8.61 -0.35 -34.24
C MET A 266 9.73 -1.35 -33.93
N SER A 267 10.97 -1.09 -34.37
CA SER A 267 12.11 -1.97 -34.07
C SER A 267 12.48 -1.97 -32.59
N VAL A 268 12.38 -0.83 -31.90
CA VAL A 268 12.66 -0.74 -30.46
C VAL A 268 11.59 -1.46 -29.64
N VAL A 269 10.32 -1.28 -30.00
CA VAL A 269 9.20 -1.95 -29.33
C VAL A 269 9.27 -3.48 -29.50
N ALA A 270 9.57 -3.96 -30.71
CA ALA A 270 9.75 -5.39 -30.95
C ALA A 270 10.91 -5.98 -30.14
N ALA A 271 12.04 -5.27 -30.04
CA ALA A 271 13.19 -5.72 -29.25
C ALA A 271 12.86 -5.82 -27.74
N VAL A 272 12.11 -4.85 -27.20
CA VAL A 272 11.68 -4.86 -25.80
C VAL A 272 10.69 -6.00 -25.52
N CYS A 273 9.76 -6.26 -26.44
CA CYS A 273 8.79 -7.37 -26.30
C CYS A 273 9.48 -8.75 -26.37
N ILE A 274 10.48 -8.92 -27.23
CA ILE A 274 11.26 -10.17 -27.33
C ILE A 274 12.10 -10.38 -26.07
N ALA A 275 12.76 -9.34 -25.56
CA ALA A 275 13.52 -9.40 -24.31
C ALA A 275 12.62 -9.76 -23.12
N HIS A 276 11.41 -9.20 -23.05
CA HIS A 276 10.44 -9.52 -22.02
C HIS A 276 9.92 -10.97 -22.13
N PHE A 277 9.65 -11.45 -23.34
CA PHE A 277 9.20 -12.84 -23.57
C PHE A 277 10.28 -13.86 -23.18
N ILE A 278 11.55 -13.61 -23.52
CA ILE A 278 12.68 -14.48 -23.15
C ILE A 278 12.87 -14.55 -21.64
N LEU A 279 12.75 -13.41 -20.94
CA LEU A 279 12.92 -13.35 -19.48
C LEU A 279 11.76 -14.01 -18.72
N VAL A 280 10.53 -13.87 -19.21
CA VAL A 280 9.33 -14.33 -18.49
C VAL A 280 8.96 -15.78 -18.83
N VAL A 281 9.11 -16.19 -20.10
CA VAL A 281 8.70 -17.53 -20.56
C VAL A 281 9.89 -18.50 -20.60
N GLY A 282 11.13 -18.01 -20.75
CA GLY A 282 12.35 -18.82 -20.84
C GLY A 282 12.84 -19.43 -19.52
N GLY A 283 12.17 -19.17 -18.38
CA GLY A 283 12.48 -19.79 -17.09
C GLY A 283 13.84 -19.37 -16.52
N PHE A 284 14.11 -18.07 -16.46
CA PHE A 284 15.37 -17.50 -15.98
C PHE A 284 15.44 -17.21 -14.46
N MET A 285 14.49 -17.71 -13.66
CA MET A 285 14.52 -17.55 -12.20
C MET A 285 14.84 -18.86 -11.47
N GLY A 286 15.92 -18.85 -10.68
CA GLY A 286 16.49 -19.99 -9.95
C GLY A 286 17.97 -20.21 -10.28
N GLU A 287 18.66 -21.15 -9.61
CA GLU A 287 20.09 -21.43 -9.88
C GLU A 287 20.38 -21.87 -11.33
N GLU A 288 19.41 -22.49 -12.01
CA GLU A 288 19.52 -22.82 -13.44
C GLU A 288 19.48 -21.58 -14.37
N GLY A 289 18.91 -20.46 -13.91
CA GLY A 289 18.82 -19.22 -14.68
C GLY A 289 20.17 -18.51 -14.83
N TYR A 290 21.03 -18.59 -13.80
CA TYR A 290 22.37 -18.00 -13.84
C TYR A 290 23.29 -18.75 -14.82
N ALA A 291 23.23 -20.09 -14.84
CA ALA A 291 24.00 -20.90 -15.80
C ALA A 291 23.60 -20.60 -17.26
N LYS A 292 22.32 -20.37 -17.52
CA LYS A 292 21.83 -19.97 -18.86
C LYS A 292 22.25 -18.56 -19.23
N LEU A 293 22.42 -17.64 -18.27
CA LEU A 293 22.88 -16.28 -18.51
C LEU A 293 24.35 -16.29 -18.94
N MET A 294 25.18 -17.06 -18.23
CA MET A 294 26.60 -17.25 -18.57
C MET A 294 26.78 -17.85 -19.97
N ALA A 295 25.95 -18.84 -20.35
CA ALA A 295 25.99 -19.42 -21.70
C ALA A 295 25.62 -18.41 -22.80
N VAL A 296 24.72 -17.46 -22.52
CA VAL A 296 24.35 -16.39 -23.45
C VAL A 296 25.46 -15.34 -23.54
N GLU A 297 26.09 -14.97 -22.43
CA GLU A 297 27.26 -14.07 -22.42
C GLU A 297 28.43 -14.64 -23.21
N ASP A 298 28.74 -15.93 -23.03
CA ASP A 298 29.79 -16.64 -23.79
C ASP A 298 29.47 -16.71 -25.29
N TRP A 299 28.20 -16.96 -25.64
CA TRP A 299 27.77 -16.95 -27.04
C TRP A 299 27.88 -15.56 -27.67
N ILE A 300 27.48 -14.50 -26.97
CA ILE A 300 27.62 -13.11 -27.45
C ILE A 300 29.11 -12.74 -27.62
N ALA A 301 29.97 -13.13 -26.68
CA ALA A 301 31.40 -12.93 -26.77
C ALA A 301 32.01 -13.64 -28.00
N SER A 302 31.53 -14.85 -28.32
CA SER A 302 31.97 -15.60 -29.52
C SER A 302 31.57 -14.92 -30.84
N LEU A 303 30.40 -14.25 -30.88
CA LEU A 303 29.95 -13.49 -32.05
C LEU A 303 30.79 -12.23 -32.29
N TRP A 304 31.36 -11.64 -31.23
CA TRP A 304 32.26 -10.50 -31.35
C TRP A 304 33.69 -10.90 -31.73
N GLN A 305 34.16 -12.07 -31.33
CA GLN A 305 35.44 -12.61 -31.81
C GLN A 305 35.39 -13.06 -33.27
N ALA A 306 34.24 -13.51 -33.78
CA ALA A 306 34.07 -13.86 -35.19
C ALA A 306 34.07 -12.65 -36.15
N LYS A 307 34.03 -11.42 -35.62
CA LYS A 307 34.03 -10.17 -36.40
C LYS A 307 35.39 -9.45 -36.44
N SER A 308 36.40 -10.00 -35.76
CA SER A 308 37.78 -9.46 -35.71
C SER A 308 38.82 -10.33 -36.43
N GLN A 309 38.37 -11.24 -37.30
CA GLN A 309 39.20 -11.92 -38.32
C GLN A 309 38.76 -11.54 -39.73
#